data_AF-A0A348S2D0-F1
#
_entry.id   AF-A0A348S2D0-F1
#
_cell.length_a   1.000
_cell.length_b   1.000
_cell.length_c   1.000
_cell.angle_alpha   90.00
_cell.angle_beta   90.00
_cell.angle_gamma   90.00
#
_symmetry.space_group_name_H-M   'P 1'
#
loop_
_entity.id
_entity.type
_entity.pdbx_description
1 polymer ?
#
loop_
_entity_poly.entity_id
_entity_poly.type
_entity_poly.pdbx_seq_one_letter_code
_entity_poly.pdbx_strand_id
1 'polypeptide(L)' 'NAALEGQDALSSKDIWSLISNLGDIPEAIRGAVRNNGGGHANHSLFWSIMGPNGG' A
#
# COMPACT_ATOMS: atom_id res chain seq x y z
N ASN A 1 -4.16 9.68 -1.56
CA ASN A 1 -2.75 9.75 -1.11
C ASN A 1 -1.95 10.59 -2.09
N ALA A 2 -1.14 11.54 -1.61
CA ALA A 2 -0.37 12.48 -2.44
C ALA A 2 0.53 11.79 -3.49
N ALA A 3 1.12 10.64 -3.16
CA ALA A 3 1.96 9.88 -4.10
C ALA A 3 1.23 9.32 -5.32
N LEU A 4 -0.11 9.27 -5.30
CA LEU A 4 -0.94 8.76 -6.39
C LEU A 4 -1.71 9.87 -7.12
N GLU A 5 -1.52 11.15 -6.75
CA GLU A 5 -2.15 12.26 -7.47
C GLU A 5 -1.70 12.28 -8.93
N GLY A 6 -2.68 12.38 -9.84
CA GLY A 6 -2.44 12.31 -11.29
C GLY A 6 -2.14 10.90 -11.82
N GLN A 7 -2.23 9.85 -10.99
CA GLN A 7 -2.04 8.45 -11.37
C GLN A 7 -3.37 7.70 -11.30
N ASP A 8 -4.36 8.08 -12.11
CA ASP A 8 -5.74 7.56 -12.04
C ASP A 8 -5.82 6.03 -12.15
N ALA A 9 -5.00 5.45 -13.03
CA ALA A 9 -4.90 4.00 -13.20
C ALA A 9 -4.33 3.28 -11.98
N LEU A 10 -3.44 3.93 -11.21
CA LEU A 10 -2.89 3.37 -9.97
C LEU A 10 -3.82 3.63 -8.78
N SER A 11 -4.50 4.78 -8.75
CA SER A 11 -5.46 5.14 -7.70
C SER A 11 -6.69 4.23 -7.68
N SER A 12 -7.00 3.59 -8.81
CA SER A 12 -8.09 2.62 -8.93
C SER A 12 -7.71 1.20 -8.48
N LYS A 13 -6.42 0.93 -8.21
CA LYS A 13 -5.95 -0.37 -7.74
C LYS A 13 -6.05 -0.46 -6.22
N ASP A 14 -6.27 -1.66 -5.72
CA ASP A 14 -6.17 -1.92 -4.28
C ASP A 14 -4.72 -1.84 -3.79
N ILE A 15 -4.55 -1.59 -2.50
CA ILE A 15 -3.22 -1.39 -1.90
C ILE A 15 -2.34 -2.64 -2.01
N TRP A 16 -2.91 -3.85 -1.97
CA TRP A 16 -2.16 -5.10 -2.06
C TRP A 16 -1.61 -5.29 -3.47
N SER A 17 -2.38 -4.97 -4.51
CA SER A 17 -1.92 -4.96 -5.90
C SER A 17 -0.80 -3.95 -6.13
N LEU A 18 -0.87 -2.77 -5.51
CA LEU A 18 0.17 -1.74 -5.65
C LEU A 18 1.49 -2.16 -5.01
N ILE A 19 1.47 -2.74 -3.82
CA ILE A 19 2.70 -3.12 -3.09
C ILE A 19 3.26 -4.48 -3.51
N SER A 20 2.46 -5.35 -4.12
CA SER A 20 2.91 -6.66 -4.65
C SER A 20 3.57 -6.55 -6.02
N ASN A 21 3.30 -5.49 -6.79
CA ASN A 21 3.95 -5.25 -8.08
C ASN A 21 4.52 -3.82 -8.18
N LEU A 22 5.54 -3.55 -7.37
CA LEU A 22 6.26 -2.27 -7.39
C LEU A 22 7.02 -2.00 -8.70
N GLY A 23 7.25 -3.02 -9.53
CA GLY A 23 7.89 -2.88 -10.84
C GLY A 23 7.06 -2.05 -11.82
N ASP A 24 5.74 -2.21 -11.76
CA ASP A 24 4.77 -1.47 -12.59
C ASP A 24 4.57 -0.02 -12.13
N ILE A 25 5.10 0.35 -10.96
CA ILE A 25 4.97 1.69 -10.40
C ILE A 25 6.07 2.58 -10.98
N PRO A 26 5.73 3.79 -11.49
CA PRO A 26 6.70 4.76 -11.97
C PRO A 26 7.78 5.03 -10.92
N GLU A 27 9.03 5.05 -11.35
CA GLU A 27 10.18 5.17 -10.46
C GLU A 27 10.08 6.38 -9.53
N ALA A 28 9.60 7.51 -10.07
CA ALA A 28 9.42 8.77 -9.35
C ALA A 28 8.55 8.67 -8.09
N ILE A 29 7.59 7.73 -8.06
CA ILE A 29 6.66 7.56 -6.93
C ILE A 29 6.83 6.21 -6.21
N ARG A 30 7.61 5.27 -6.77
CA ARG A 30 7.75 3.90 -6.26
C ARG A 30 8.17 3.84 -4.80
N GLY A 31 9.11 4.68 -4.40
CA GLY A 31 9.55 4.76 -3.00
C GLY A 31 8.43 5.19 -2.05
N ALA A 32 7.64 6.19 -2.44
CA ALA A 32 6.52 6.68 -1.65
C ALA A 32 5.38 5.64 -1.57
N VAL A 33 5.06 4.96 -2.69
CA VAL A 33 4.06 3.88 -2.73
C VAL A 33 4.50 2.71 -1.86
N ARG A 34 5.77 2.27 -1.94
CA ARG A 34 6.31 1.19 -1.11
C ARG A 34 6.20 1.52 0.38
N ASN A 35 6.71 2.68 0.80
CA ASN A 35 6.85 2.99 2.21
C ASN A 35 5.47 3.27 2.86
N ASN A 36 4.64 4.10 2.22
CA ASN A 36 3.33 4.45 2.77
C ASN A 36 2.31 3.35 2.55
N GLY A 37 2.30 2.73 1.37
CA GLY A 37 1.36 1.65 1.05
C GLY A 37 1.67 0.38 1.83
N GLY A 38 2.95 0.01 1.94
CA GLY A 38 3.38 -1.12 2.78
C GLY A 38 3.08 -0.85 4.26
N GLY A 39 3.34 0.37 4.74
CA GLY A 39 2.94 0.78 6.08
C GLY A 39 1.44 0.62 6.32
N HIS A 40 0.59 1.14 5.43
CA HIS A 40 -0.86 1.00 5.55
C HIS A 40 -1.30 -0.47 5.57
N ALA A 41 -0.80 -1.30 4.65
CA ALA A 41 -1.13 -2.72 4.59
C ALA A 41 -0.70 -3.48 5.85
N ASN A 42 0.51 -3.21 6.36
CA ASN A 42 1.02 -3.81 7.59
C ASN A 42 0.15 -3.44 8.81
N HIS A 43 -0.25 -2.18 8.94
CA HIS A 43 -1.09 -1.77 10.06
C HIS A 43 -2.49 -2.36 9.96
N SER A 44 -3.11 -2.33 8.76
CA SER A 44 -4.42 -2.95 8.53
C SER A 44 -4.41 -4.44 8.87
N LEU A 45 -3.34 -5.16 8.50
CA LEU A 45 -3.16 -6.56 8.88
C LEU A 45 -2.95 -6.73 10.39
N PHE A 46 -2.07 -5.93 10.99
CA PHE A 46 -1.77 -6.01 12.42
C PHE A 46 -3.04 -5.89 13.26
N TRP A 47 -3.88 -4.90 12.99
CA TRP A 47 -5.13 -4.73 13.75
C TRP A 47 -6.18 -5.79 13.41
N SER A 48 -6.18 -6.34 12.19
CA SER A 48 -7.15 -7.39 11.81
C SER A 48 -6.86 -8.74 12.46
N ILE A 49 -5.59 -9.04 12.77
CA ILE A 49 -5.19 -10.28 13.44
C ILE A 49 -5.12 -10.16 14.96
N MET A 50 -5.26 -8.94 15.50
CA MET A 50 -5.38 -8.75 16.95
C MET A 50 -6.80 -9.02 17.41
N GLY A 51 -6.92 -9.93 18.38
CA GLY A 51 -8.15 -10.24 19.08
C GLY A 51 -7.85 -10.58 20.54
N PRO A 52 -8.87 -10.66 21.41
CA PRO A 52 -8.67 -10.92 22.83
C PRO A 52 -7.94 -12.24 23.15
N ASN A 53 -7.88 -13.16 22.19
CA ASN A 53 -7.16 -14.43 22.27
C ASN A 53 -5.92 -14.48 21.34
N GLY A 54 -5.44 -13.32 20.86
CA GLY A 54 -4.32 -13.21 19.94
C GLY A 54 -3.03 -12.84 20.66
N GLY A 55 -2.12 -13.80 20.74
CA GLY A 55 -0.82 -13.79 21.41
C GLY A 55 -0.30 -15.20 21.57
#